data_AF-A0A7V4U497-F1
#
_entry.id   AF-A0A7V4U497-F1
#
_cell.length_a   1.000
_cell.length_b   1.000
_cell.length_c   1.000
_cell.angle_alpha   90.00
_cell.angle_beta   90.00
_cell.angle_gamma   90.00
#
_symmetry.space_group_name_H-M   'P 1'
#
loop_
_entity.id
_entity.type
_entity.pdbx_description
1 polymer ?
#
loop_
_entity_poly.entity_id
_entity_poly.type
_entity_poly.pdbx_seq_one_letter_code
_entity_poly.pdbx_strand_id
1 'polypeptide(L)'
;MDKIIPFLFIFILIFSPLAFGTVETWSLAIMEISIFLCLLMLTIKNKNLAFYEVPGIIPFALILIYILFQLIPLPPALLKIISPETYRIYQDTVFISGLNSWLSISINKKQTLLEFLRISSYAAFYFLTVQMLTDRKMLRKTVYVIIIFASVLSCFAILQHLLSNNKIYWLRELPYGGSLFGPYVNRNHYAGLMEMIFPLIISIFLLYKPHLHYVSLRDKISALFNLKSTNLYLLIGFGAILTATSV
;
A
#
# COMPACT_ATOMS: atom_id res chain seq x y z
N MET A 1 -24.36 4.57 -2.95
CA MET A 1 -23.07 4.86 -2.28
C MET A 1 -22.61 3.74 -1.36
N ASP A 2 -23.50 3.06 -0.63
CA ASP A 2 -23.14 2.11 0.44
C ASP A 2 -22.25 0.94 0.03
N LYS A 3 -22.42 0.42 -1.20
CA LYS A 3 -21.57 -0.66 -1.74
C LYS A 3 -20.34 -0.16 -2.50
N ILE A 4 -20.32 1.11 -2.91
CA ILE A 4 -19.27 1.68 -3.76
C ILE A 4 -18.02 1.99 -2.92
N ILE A 5 -18.17 2.58 -1.73
CA ILE A 5 -17.04 2.91 -0.87
C ILE A 5 -16.25 1.63 -0.47
N PRO A 6 -16.90 0.56 0.05
CA PRO A 6 -16.19 -0.69 0.33
C PRO A 6 -15.58 -1.34 -0.92
N PHE A 7 -16.22 -1.18 -2.09
CA PHE A 7 -15.67 -1.69 -3.35
C PHE A 7 -14.40 -0.95 -3.75
N LEU A 8 -14.41 0.40 -3.73
CA LEU A 8 -13.24 1.21 -4.03
C LEU A 8 -12.09 0.93 -3.07
N PHE A 9 -12.38 0.79 -1.77
CA PHE A 9 -11.37 0.43 -0.77
C PHE A 9 -10.67 -0.90 -1.10
N ILE A 10 -11.43 -1.94 -1.42
CA ILE A 10 -10.88 -3.24 -1.82
C ILE A 10 -10.18 -3.16 -3.18
N PHE A 11 -10.73 -2.39 -4.12
CA PHE A 11 -10.11 -2.16 -5.41
C PHE A 11 -8.72 -1.58 -5.25
N ILE A 12 -8.52 -0.56 -4.40
CA ILE A 12 -7.21 0.05 -4.15
C ILE A 12 -6.19 -0.98 -3.64
N LEU A 13 -6.60 -1.86 -2.71
CA LEU A 13 -5.74 -2.92 -2.16
C LEU A 13 -5.28 -3.95 -3.20
N ILE A 14 -6.14 -4.26 -4.18
CA ILE A 14 -5.84 -5.25 -5.23
C ILE A 14 -5.12 -4.60 -6.41
N PHE A 15 -5.59 -3.42 -6.82
CA PHE A 15 -5.06 -2.69 -7.96
C PHE A 15 -3.61 -2.28 -7.72
N SER A 16 -3.27 -1.79 -6.53
CA SER A 16 -1.95 -1.19 -6.32
C SER A 16 -0.79 -2.18 -6.54
N PRO A 17 -0.82 -3.40 -5.97
CA PRO A 17 0.22 -4.39 -6.26
C PRO A 17 0.21 -4.87 -7.72
N LEU A 18 -0.97 -5.05 -8.33
CA LEU A 18 -1.09 -5.52 -9.72
C LEU A 18 -0.61 -4.46 -10.72
N ALA A 19 -0.80 -3.18 -10.41
CA ALA A 19 -0.37 -2.05 -11.22
C ALA A 19 1.11 -1.70 -10.94
N PHE A 20 1.98 -2.72 -11.01
CA PHE A 20 3.42 -2.61 -10.84
C PHE A 20 3.88 -2.03 -9.48
N GLY A 21 3.09 -2.26 -8.41
CA GLY A 21 3.37 -1.64 -7.11
C GLY A 21 3.25 -0.11 -7.12
N THR A 22 2.42 0.43 -8.02
CA THR A 22 2.14 1.87 -8.20
C THR A 22 3.36 2.77 -8.39
N VAL A 23 4.41 2.24 -9.02
CA VAL A 23 5.63 3.02 -9.35
C VAL A 23 5.49 3.85 -10.62
N GLU A 24 4.52 3.52 -11.49
CA GLU A 24 4.27 4.26 -12.72
C GLU A 24 3.37 5.46 -12.47
N THR A 25 3.60 6.56 -13.19
CA THR A 25 2.80 7.78 -13.08
C THR A 25 1.30 7.55 -13.26
N TRP A 26 0.90 6.75 -14.25
CA TRP A 26 -0.50 6.42 -14.49
C TRP A 26 -1.09 5.56 -13.37
N SER A 27 -0.32 4.60 -12.85
CA SER A 27 -0.77 3.68 -11.79
C SER A 27 -0.90 4.41 -10.45
N LEU A 28 0.04 5.30 -10.15
CA LEU A 28 0.02 6.17 -8.99
C LEU A 28 -1.18 7.10 -9.04
N ALA A 29 -1.42 7.75 -10.19
CA ALA A 29 -2.56 8.65 -10.36
C ALA A 29 -3.91 7.93 -10.16
N ILE A 30 -4.09 6.72 -10.71
CA ILE A 30 -5.33 5.95 -10.51
C ILE A 30 -5.52 5.61 -9.02
N MET A 31 -4.44 5.20 -8.34
CA MET A 31 -4.47 4.92 -6.90
C MET A 31 -4.85 6.18 -6.09
N GLU A 32 -4.17 7.31 -6.31
CA GLU A 32 -4.42 8.57 -5.61
C GLU A 32 -5.86 9.07 -5.83
N ILE A 33 -6.32 9.12 -7.08
CA ILE A 33 -7.68 9.54 -7.43
C ILE A 33 -8.71 8.62 -6.76
N SER A 34 -8.49 7.31 -6.80
CA SER A 34 -9.40 6.33 -6.17
C SER A 34 -9.48 6.53 -4.65
N ILE A 35 -8.35 6.80 -4.00
CA ILE A 35 -8.28 7.06 -2.55
C ILE A 35 -9.02 8.35 -2.21
N PHE A 36 -8.72 9.47 -2.89
CA PHE A 36 -9.35 10.75 -2.61
C PHE A 36 -10.85 10.74 -2.93
N LEU A 37 -11.26 10.05 -3.99
CA LEU A 37 -12.68 9.85 -4.31
C LEU A 37 -13.36 9.03 -3.20
N CYS A 38 -12.74 7.95 -2.74
CA CYS A 38 -13.26 7.13 -1.64
C CYS A 38 -13.42 7.95 -0.35
N LEU A 39 -12.43 8.78 -0.02
CA LEU A 39 -12.48 9.70 1.13
C LEU A 39 -13.60 10.74 0.99
N LEU A 40 -13.70 11.39 -0.17
CA LEU A 40 -14.76 12.37 -0.45
C LEU A 40 -16.15 11.75 -0.33
N MET A 41 -16.34 10.54 -0.87
CA MET A 41 -17.61 9.83 -0.76
C MET A 41 -17.95 9.47 0.70
N LEU A 42 -16.96 9.08 1.50
CA LEU A 42 -17.14 8.78 2.92
C LEU A 42 -17.57 10.02 3.71
N THR A 43 -16.92 11.16 3.49
CA THR A 43 -17.23 12.42 4.21
C THR A 43 -18.59 12.99 3.80
N ILE A 44 -18.96 12.92 2.53
CA ILE A 44 -20.30 13.34 2.06
C ILE A 44 -21.40 12.46 2.66
N LYS A 45 -21.16 11.15 2.78
CA LYS A 45 -22.13 10.21 3.34
C LYS A 45 -22.33 10.41 4.85
N ASN A 46 -21.25 10.60 5.61
CA ASN A 46 -21.30 10.74 7.06
C ASN A 46 -21.40 12.22 7.48
N LYS A 47 -22.55 12.86 7.21
CA LYS A 47 -22.80 14.27 7.56
C LYS A 47 -22.85 14.54 9.07
N ASN A 48 -23.19 13.53 9.88
CA ASN A 48 -23.18 13.61 11.35
C ASN A 48 -21.91 12.92 11.85
N LEU A 49 -20.87 13.73 12.02
CA LEU A 49 -19.48 13.33 12.22
C LEU A 49 -19.23 12.67 13.57
N ALA A 50 -19.20 11.35 13.61
CA ALA A 50 -18.47 10.60 14.62
C ALA A 50 -17.51 9.64 13.90
N PHE A 51 -16.36 10.18 13.48
CA PHE A 51 -15.26 9.35 13.00
C PHE A 51 -14.51 8.75 14.20
N TYR A 52 -13.99 7.53 14.02
CA TYR A 52 -13.11 6.94 15.00
C TYR A 52 -11.79 7.71 15.03
N GLU A 53 -11.23 7.87 16.22
CA GLU A 53 -9.90 8.47 16.39
C GLU A 53 -8.87 7.63 15.64
N VAL A 54 -8.06 8.29 14.82
CA VAL A 54 -7.01 7.66 14.04
C VAL A 54 -5.69 7.77 14.80
N PRO A 55 -5.13 6.65 15.29
CA PRO A 55 -3.88 6.70 16.04
C PRO A 55 -2.75 7.20 15.15
N GLY A 56 -1.85 8.03 15.69
CA GLY A 56 -0.72 8.56 14.93
C GLY A 56 -1.06 9.62 13.87
N ILE A 57 -2.26 10.21 13.89
CA ILE A 57 -2.64 11.28 12.95
C ILE A 57 -1.73 12.53 13.06
N ILE A 58 -1.23 12.82 14.27
CA ILE A 58 -0.38 14.00 14.53
C ILE A 58 0.94 13.91 13.76
N PRO A 59 1.75 12.82 13.86
CA PRO A 59 2.94 12.64 13.03
C PRO A 59 2.67 12.79 11.52
N PHE A 60 1.58 12.23 11.00
CA PHE A 60 1.21 12.38 9.59
C PHE A 60 0.92 13.84 9.23
N ALA A 61 0.17 14.54 10.06
CA ALA A 61 -0.12 15.96 9.86
C ALA A 61 1.16 16.80 9.87
N LEU A 62 2.09 16.53 10.81
CA LEU A 62 3.37 17.23 10.88
C LEU A 62 4.22 17.02 9.62
N ILE A 63 4.28 15.79 9.09
CA ILE A 63 4.98 15.50 7.84
C ILE A 63 4.36 16.26 6.66
N LEU A 64 3.03 16.26 6.55
CA LEU A 64 2.33 16.97 5.48
C LEU A 64 2.52 18.49 5.57
N ILE A 65 2.43 19.05 6.78
CA ILE A 65 2.71 20.46 7.05
C ILE A 65 4.17 20.79 6.68
N TYR A 66 5.11 19.91 7.02
CA TYR A 66 6.52 20.10 6.66
C TYR A 66 6.74 20.12 5.15
N ILE A 67 6.10 19.23 4.38
CA ILE A 67 6.20 19.22 2.92
C ILE A 67 5.62 20.52 2.32
N LEU A 68 4.48 20.99 2.84
CA LEU A 68 3.90 22.27 2.40
C LEU A 68 4.76 23.47 2.79
N PHE A 69 5.35 23.45 3.99
CA PHE A 69 6.26 24.49 4.45
C PHE A 69 7.45 24.67 3.50
N GLN A 70 7.97 23.58 2.93
CA GLN A 70 9.05 23.65 1.93
C GLN A 70 8.68 24.40 0.64
N LEU A 71 7.38 24.56 0.34
CA LEU A 71 6.89 25.27 -0.84
C LEU A 71 6.68 26.77 -0.60
N ILE A 72 6.64 27.21 0.66
CA ILE A 72 6.41 28.61 1.01
C ILE A 72 7.60 29.44 0.52
N PRO A 73 7.38 30.50 -0.29
CA PRO A 73 8.45 31.40 -0.68
C PRO A 73 8.91 32.20 0.54
N LEU A 74 10.21 32.16 0.83
CA LEU A 74 10.83 32.85 1.96
C LEU A 74 11.74 33.98 1.46
N PRO A 75 11.93 35.03 2.26
CA PRO A 75 12.94 36.04 1.97
C PRO A 75 14.34 35.41 2.03
N PRO A 76 15.30 35.86 1.18
CA PRO A 76 16.63 35.26 1.07
C PRO A 76 17.41 35.19 2.40
N ALA A 77 17.23 36.17 3.29
CA ALA A 77 17.85 36.17 4.61
C ALA A 77 17.38 34.98 5.47
N LEU A 78 16.08 34.67 5.45
CA LEU A 78 15.52 33.55 6.18
C LEU A 78 15.90 32.21 5.51
N LEU A 79 15.91 32.17 4.18
CA LEU A 79 16.35 31.00 3.43
C LEU A 79 17.80 30.63 3.74
N LYS A 80 18.70 31.61 3.85
CA LYS A 80 20.10 31.41 4.23
C LYS A 80 20.26 30.78 5.63
N ILE A 81 19.36 31.12 6.56
CA ILE A 81 19.37 30.58 7.93
C ILE A 81 18.80 29.16 7.97
N ILE A 82 17.67 28.92 7.28
CA ILE A 82 16.96 27.64 7.34
C ILE A 82 17.62 26.57 6.45
N SER A 83 18.02 26.95 5.24
CA SER A 83 18.65 26.05 4.26
C SER A 83 19.80 26.73 3.52
N PRO A 84 21.00 26.78 4.15
CA PRO A 84 22.17 27.44 3.56
C PRO A 84 22.59 26.81 2.22
N GLU A 85 22.43 25.50 2.05
CA GLU A 85 22.77 24.81 0.79
C GLU A 85 21.80 25.15 -0.34
N THR A 86 20.49 25.18 -0.06
CA THR A 86 19.50 25.66 -1.04
C THR A 86 19.80 27.10 -1.44
N TYR A 87 20.14 27.95 -0.47
CA TYR A 87 20.50 29.34 -0.73
C TYR A 87 21.73 29.45 -1.64
N ARG A 88 22.78 28.64 -1.43
CA ARG A 88 23.98 28.60 -2.29
C ARG A 88 23.63 28.25 -3.74
N ILE A 89 22.77 27.24 -3.95
CA ILE A 89 22.31 26.87 -5.30
C ILE A 89 21.59 28.04 -5.99
N TYR A 90 20.79 28.81 -5.25
CA TYR A 90 20.12 29.99 -5.81
C TYR A 90 21.06 31.17 -6.04
N GLN A 91 22.11 31.33 -5.23
CA GLN A 91 23.19 32.28 -5.49
C GLN A 91 23.87 32.00 -6.83
N ASP A 92 24.14 30.74 -7.13
CA ASP A 92 24.84 30.31 -8.34
C ASP A 92 23.92 30.23 -9.58
N THR A 93 22.63 30.54 -9.46
CA THR A 93 21.66 30.43 -10.56
C THR A 93 20.76 31.68 -10.68
N VAL A 94 19.78 31.83 -9.80
CA VAL A 94 18.72 32.84 -9.87
C VAL A 94 19.23 34.24 -9.52
N PHE A 95 20.09 34.35 -8.52
CA PHE A 95 20.60 35.65 -8.07
C PHE A 95 21.65 36.23 -9.03
N ILE A 96 22.27 35.42 -9.90
CA ILE A 96 23.13 35.90 -10.99
C ILE A 96 22.33 36.79 -11.96
N SER A 97 21.04 36.51 -12.15
CA SER A 97 20.14 37.32 -12.98
C SER A 97 19.70 38.64 -12.32
N GLY A 98 20.21 38.98 -11.13
CA GLY A 98 19.89 40.22 -10.42
C GLY A 98 18.50 40.25 -9.75
N LEU A 99 17.76 39.14 -9.79
CA LEU A 99 16.42 39.03 -9.22
C LEU A 99 16.48 38.63 -7.75
N ASN A 100 16.38 39.60 -6.85
CA ASN A 100 16.24 39.36 -5.41
C ASN A 100 14.80 38.91 -5.08
N SER A 101 14.42 37.73 -5.56
CA SER A 101 13.08 37.17 -5.44
C SER A 101 12.93 36.32 -4.17
N TRP A 102 11.70 36.19 -3.69
CA TRP A 102 11.39 35.24 -2.61
C TRP A 102 11.42 33.82 -3.16
N LEU A 103 12.19 32.96 -2.52
CA LEU A 103 12.48 31.61 -3.00
C LEU A 103 12.07 30.59 -1.94
N SER A 104 11.54 29.46 -2.40
CA SER A 104 11.13 28.37 -1.53
C SER A 104 12.33 27.52 -1.12
N ILE A 105 12.20 26.74 -0.04
CA ILE A 105 13.21 25.77 0.37
C ILE A 105 13.33 24.65 -0.69
N SER A 106 12.20 24.28 -1.29
CA SER A 106 12.13 23.28 -2.35
C SER A 106 12.67 23.83 -3.67
N ILE A 107 13.73 23.20 -4.19
CA ILE A 107 14.30 23.50 -5.51
C ILE A 107 13.34 23.06 -6.64
N ASN A 108 12.83 21.83 -6.57
CA ASN A 108 11.86 21.29 -7.52
C ASN A 108 10.45 21.29 -6.92
N LYS A 109 9.78 22.43 -6.98
CA LYS A 109 8.43 22.63 -6.41
C LYS A 109 7.40 21.64 -6.97
N LYS A 110 7.50 21.29 -8.26
CA LYS A 110 6.60 20.33 -8.91
C LYS A 110 6.72 18.95 -8.27
N GLN A 111 7.95 18.44 -8.10
CA GLN A 111 8.15 17.14 -7.48
C GLN A 111 7.72 17.14 -6.02
N THR A 112 8.03 18.19 -5.27
CA THR A 112 7.58 18.32 -3.86
C THR A 112 6.06 18.32 -3.74
N LEU A 113 5.35 18.96 -4.68
CA LEU A 113 3.88 18.90 -4.73
C LEU A 113 3.34 17.51 -5.06
N LEU A 114 3.99 16.79 -5.99
CA LEU A 114 3.60 15.40 -6.30
C LEU A 114 3.84 14.48 -5.10
N GLU A 115 4.95 14.63 -4.39
CA GLU A 115 5.20 13.87 -3.16
C GLU A 115 4.20 14.25 -2.04
N PHE A 116 3.78 15.51 -1.95
CA PHE A 116 2.70 15.90 -1.04
C PHE A 116 1.40 15.14 -1.35
N LEU A 117 0.99 15.06 -2.62
CA LEU A 117 -0.19 14.30 -3.03
C LEU A 117 -0.04 12.81 -2.71
N ARG A 118 1.14 12.24 -2.97
CA ARG A 118 1.45 10.85 -2.67
C ARG A 118 1.34 10.54 -1.18
N ILE A 119 2.05 11.29 -0.34
CA ILE A 119 2.04 11.07 1.12
C ILE A 119 0.66 11.36 1.73
N SER A 120 -0.05 12.39 1.23
CA SER A 120 -1.42 12.66 1.68
C SER A 120 -2.39 11.57 1.26
N SER A 121 -2.19 10.92 0.10
CA SER A 121 -2.98 9.74 -0.29
C SER A 121 -2.74 8.56 0.64
N TYR A 122 -1.50 8.33 1.09
CA TYR A 122 -1.19 7.27 2.06
C TYR A 122 -1.83 7.56 3.43
N ALA A 123 -1.76 8.80 3.91
CA ALA A 123 -2.45 9.22 5.13
C ALA A 123 -3.98 9.09 5.00
N ALA A 124 -4.54 9.47 3.85
CA ALA A 124 -5.97 9.31 3.56
C ALA A 124 -6.39 7.83 3.52
N PHE A 125 -5.58 6.95 2.91
CA PHE A 125 -5.87 5.51 2.88
C PHE A 125 -5.77 4.88 4.26
N TYR A 126 -4.83 5.33 5.09
CA TYR A 126 -4.74 4.91 6.49
C TYR A 126 -5.98 5.33 7.29
N PHE A 127 -6.41 6.59 7.15
CA PHE A 127 -7.67 7.07 7.72
C PHE A 127 -8.85 6.21 7.26
N LEU A 128 -8.98 5.97 5.95
CA LEU A 128 -10.01 5.10 5.38
C LEU A 128 -9.97 3.69 5.99
N THR A 129 -8.79 3.13 6.21
CA THR A 129 -8.61 1.80 6.81
C THR A 129 -9.17 1.78 8.23
N VAL A 130 -8.83 2.76 9.07
CA VAL A 130 -9.39 2.85 10.43
C VAL A 130 -10.92 2.96 10.41
N GLN A 131 -11.46 3.85 9.57
CA GLN A 131 -12.91 4.03 9.49
C GLN A 131 -13.63 2.80 8.93
N MET A 132 -13.09 2.15 7.89
CA MET A 132 -13.73 1.02 7.21
C MET A 132 -13.64 -0.27 8.02
N LEU A 133 -12.47 -0.55 8.61
CA LEU A 133 -12.20 -1.82 9.28
C LEU A 133 -12.71 -1.88 10.72
N THR A 134 -13.31 -0.80 11.22
CA THR A 134 -14.05 -0.83 12.49
C THR A 134 -15.32 -1.69 12.38
N ASP A 135 -15.93 -1.78 11.19
CA ASP A 135 -17.01 -2.73 10.94
C ASP A 135 -16.46 -4.16 10.83
N ARG A 136 -16.94 -5.06 11.71
CA ARG A 136 -16.46 -6.46 11.78
C ARG A 136 -16.68 -7.23 10.47
N LYS A 137 -17.75 -6.94 9.72
CA LYS A 137 -18.03 -7.63 8.45
C LYS A 137 -17.03 -7.17 7.39
N MET A 138 -16.74 -5.87 7.32
CA MET A 138 -15.76 -5.28 6.41
C MET A 138 -14.33 -5.72 6.73
N LEU A 139 -13.94 -5.75 8.01
CA LEU A 139 -12.64 -6.29 8.44
C LEU A 139 -12.46 -7.73 7.97
N ARG A 140 -13.41 -8.61 8.31
CA ARG A 140 -13.35 -10.03 7.93
C ARG A 140 -13.28 -10.19 6.41
N LYS A 141 -14.11 -9.45 5.66
CA LYS A 141 -14.11 -9.47 4.20
C LYS A 141 -12.75 -9.04 3.65
N THR A 142 -12.19 -7.95 4.15
CA THR A 142 -10.89 -7.41 3.72
C THR A 142 -9.78 -8.42 3.96
N VAL A 143 -9.73 -9.02 5.15
CA VAL A 143 -8.73 -10.05 5.48
C VAL A 143 -8.82 -11.24 4.52
N TYR A 144 -10.02 -11.78 4.25
CA TYR A 144 -10.15 -12.88 3.29
C TYR A 144 -9.74 -12.48 1.87
N VAL A 145 -10.12 -11.29 1.42
CA VAL A 145 -9.73 -10.80 0.10
C VAL A 145 -8.21 -10.70 0.00
N ILE A 146 -7.53 -10.15 1.00
CA ILE A 146 -6.07 -10.04 1.03
C ILE A 146 -5.40 -11.42 1.02
N ILE A 147 -5.91 -12.38 1.81
CA ILE A 147 -5.34 -13.75 1.86
C ILE A 147 -5.51 -14.46 0.52
N ILE A 148 -6.71 -14.40 -0.07
CA ILE A 148 -6.98 -15.00 -1.39
C ILE A 148 -6.11 -14.32 -2.45
N PHE A 149 -6.04 -12.98 -2.42
CA PHE A 149 -5.21 -12.20 -3.32
C PHE A 149 -3.73 -12.59 -3.22
N ALA A 150 -3.16 -12.65 -2.02
CA ALA A 150 -1.77 -13.04 -1.81
C ALA A 150 -1.49 -14.47 -2.28
N SER A 151 -2.40 -15.40 -2.01
CA SER A 151 -2.26 -16.80 -2.46
C SER A 151 -2.25 -16.91 -3.99
N VAL A 152 -3.20 -16.24 -4.65
CA VAL A 152 -3.28 -16.19 -6.12
C VAL A 152 -2.07 -15.48 -6.72
N LEU A 153 -1.68 -14.35 -6.14
CA LEU A 153 -0.52 -13.57 -6.60
C LEU A 153 0.79 -14.34 -6.40
N SER A 154 0.90 -15.16 -5.35
CA SER A 154 2.06 -16.02 -5.10
C SER A 154 2.15 -17.15 -6.12
N CYS A 155 1.05 -17.84 -6.38
CA CYS A 155 0.99 -18.84 -7.45
C CYS A 155 1.35 -18.21 -8.80
N PHE A 156 0.75 -17.06 -9.12
CA PHE A 156 1.04 -16.30 -10.33
C PHE A 156 2.53 -15.94 -10.45
N ALA A 157 3.13 -15.39 -9.38
CA ALA A 157 4.52 -14.93 -9.41
C ALA A 157 5.51 -16.10 -9.56
N ILE A 158 5.24 -17.24 -8.91
CA ILE A 158 6.01 -18.48 -9.09
C ILE A 158 5.91 -18.96 -10.54
N LEU A 159 4.70 -19.02 -11.12
CA LEU A 159 4.51 -19.42 -12.52
C LEU A 159 5.22 -18.45 -13.47
N GLN A 160 5.15 -17.14 -13.23
CA GLN A 160 5.86 -16.14 -14.02
C GLN A 160 7.37 -16.31 -13.93
N HIS A 161 7.90 -16.65 -12.75
CA HIS A 161 9.32 -16.90 -12.57
C HIS A 161 9.77 -18.16 -13.34
N LEU A 162 9.00 -19.25 -13.29
CA LEU A 162 9.31 -20.51 -13.97
C LEU A 162 9.17 -20.41 -15.49
N LEU A 163 8.20 -19.65 -15.98
CA LEU A 163 7.91 -19.47 -17.41
C LEU A 163 8.43 -18.13 -17.94
N SER A 164 9.48 -17.57 -17.32
CA SER A 164 9.91 -16.19 -17.56
C SER A 164 10.43 -15.96 -18.97
N ASN A 165 10.05 -14.81 -19.55
CA ASN A 165 10.67 -14.23 -20.75
C ASN A 165 11.37 -12.88 -20.44
N ASN A 166 11.74 -12.66 -19.17
CA ASN A 166 12.31 -11.41 -18.65
C ASN A 166 11.40 -10.17 -18.77
N LYS A 167 10.08 -10.37 -18.92
CA LYS A 167 9.08 -9.29 -18.95
C LYS A 167 8.07 -9.45 -17.82
N ILE A 168 7.60 -8.34 -17.27
CA ILE A 168 6.50 -8.35 -16.31
C ILE A 168 5.21 -8.71 -17.06
N TYR A 169 4.43 -9.64 -16.51
CA TYR A 169 3.22 -10.19 -17.15
C TYR A 169 3.49 -10.76 -18.55
N TRP A 170 4.71 -11.21 -18.85
CA TRP A 170 5.17 -11.63 -20.18
C TRP A 170 5.12 -10.57 -21.28
N LEU A 171 4.65 -9.36 -20.99
CA LEU A 171 4.36 -8.33 -21.98
C LEU A 171 5.30 -7.13 -21.85
N ARG A 172 5.59 -6.71 -20.62
CA ARG A 172 6.27 -5.43 -20.35
C ARG A 172 7.75 -5.60 -20.08
N GLU A 173 8.58 -4.98 -20.92
CA GLU A 173 10.04 -4.95 -20.75
C GLU A 173 10.46 -4.06 -19.58
N LEU A 174 11.63 -4.37 -19.02
CA LEU A 174 12.27 -3.61 -17.96
C LEU A 174 13.27 -2.62 -18.58
N PRO A 175 12.97 -1.31 -18.66
CA PRO A 175 13.83 -0.36 -19.39
C PRO A 175 15.23 -0.22 -18.77
N TYR A 176 15.34 -0.43 -17.45
CA TYR A 176 16.56 -0.25 -16.67
C TYR A 176 17.06 -1.56 -16.04
N GLY A 177 16.58 -2.71 -16.54
CA GLY A 177 16.82 -4.01 -15.90
C GLY A 177 16.13 -4.15 -14.54
N GLY A 178 16.50 -5.20 -13.79
CA GLY A 178 15.95 -5.47 -12.46
C GLY A 178 15.86 -6.97 -12.14
N SER A 179 15.57 -7.29 -10.88
CA SER A 179 15.23 -8.64 -10.45
C SER A 179 13.72 -8.74 -10.33
N LEU A 180 13.02 -9.06 -11.42
CA LEU A 180 11.57 -9.08 -11.43
C LEU A 180 11.01 -10.30 -10.68
N PHE A 181 9.88 -10.10 -10.02
CA PHE A 181 9.10 -11.20 -9.46
C PHE A 181 7.63 -10.81 -9.36
N GLY A 182 6.75 -11.61 -9.98
CA GLY A 182 5.34 -11.26 -10.16
C GLY A 182 5.20 -9.88 -10.83
N PRO A 183 4.36 -8.97 -10.30
CA PRO A 183 4.14 -7.66 -10.90
C PRO A 183 5.22 -6.63 -10.59
N TYR A 184 6.25 -6.97 -9.80
CA TYR A 184 7.25 -6.01 -9.34
C TYR A 184 8.53 -6.07 -10.18
N VAL A 185 9.11 -4.89 -10.45
CA VAL A 185 10.44 -4.72 -11.04
C VAL A 185 11.55 -5.22 -10.10
N ASN A 186 11.31 -5.14 -8.78
CA ASN A 186 12.24 -5.55 -7.73
C ASN A 186 11.62 -6.64 -6.84
N ARG A 187 12.25 -7.82 -6.82
CA ARG A 187 11.87 -8.99 -6.02
C ARG A 187 11.76 -8.67 -4.53
N ASN A 188 12.61 -7.78 -4.01
CA ASN A 188 12.55 -7.38 -2.61
C ASN A 188 11.27 -6.58 -2.29
N HIS A 189 10.73 -5.80 -3.24
CA HIS A 189 9.45 -5.11 -3.03
C HIS A 189 8.28 -6.09 -3.01
N TYR A 190 8.32 -7.13 -3.85
CA TYR A 190 7.36 -8.21 -3.82
C TYR A 190 7.44 -8.98 -2.49
N ALA A 191 8.65 -9.35 -2.06
CA ALA A 191 8.89 -10.04 -0.80
C ALA A 191 8.33 -9.24 0.38
N GLY A 192 8.59 -7.93 0.43
CA GLY A 192 8.04 -7.06 1.46
C GLY A 192 6.50 -7.06 1.51
N LEU A 193 5.81 -7.12 0.37
CA LEU A 193 4.36 -7.27 0.35
C LEU A 193 3.92 -8.60 0.98
N MET A 194 4.55 -9.71 0.58
CA MET A 194 4.23 -11.04 1.08
C MET A 194 4.51 -11.15 2.58
N GLU A 195 5.63 -10.60 3.06
CA GLU A 195 5.98 -10.54 4.49
C GLU A 195 4.95 -9.75 5.31
N MET A 196 4.45 -8.62 4.80
CA MET A 196 3.41 -7.85 5.49
C MET A 196 2.07 -8.60 5.57
N ILE A 197 1.74 -9.40 4.56
CA ILE A 197 0.47 -10.15 4.51
C ILE A 197 0.56 -11.48 5.29
N PHE A 198 1.74 -12.10 5.35
CA PHE A 198 1.92 -13.44 5.90
C PHE A 198 1.38 -13.62 7.34
N PRO A 199 1.59 -12.67 8.28
CA PRO A 199 0.98 -12.75 9.61
C PRO A 199 -0.55 -12.85 9.60
N LEU A 200 -1.23 -12.21 8.64
CA LEU A 200 -2.69 -12.30 8.51
C LEU A 200 -3.12 -13.71 8.06
N ILE A 201 -2.37 -14.32 7.13
CA ILE A 201 -2.62 -15.69 6.68
C ILE A 201 -2.47 -16.66 7.85
N ILE A 202 -1.37 -16.54 8.60
CA ILE A 202 -1.11 -17.38 9.79
C ILE A 202 -2.17 -17.17 10.87
N SER A 203 -2.59 -15.93 11.10
CA SER A 203 -3.65 -15.62 12.08
C SER A 203 -4.96 -16.35 11.75
N ILE A 204 -5.38 -16.30 10.48
CA ILE A 204 -6.60 -16.98 10.02
C ILE A 204 -6.40 -18.50 9.99
N PHE A 205 -5.22 -19.00 9.61
CA PHE A 205 -4.88 -20.42 9.66
C PHE A 205 -5.03 -20.98 11.09
N LEU A 206 -4.47 -20.29 12.09
CA LEU A 206 -4.57 -20.68 13.49
C LEU A 206 -6.00 -20.57 14.03
N LEU A 207 -6.76 -19.55 13.59
CA LEU A 207 -8.16 -19.38 13.98
C LEU A 207 -9.04 -20.54 13.50
N TYR A 208 -8.80 -21.06 12.30
CA TYR A 208 -9.57 -22.17 11.71
C TYR A 208 -9.04 -23.55 12.09
N LYS A 209 -8.01 -23.62 12.95
CA LYS A 209 -7.44 -24.88 13.40
C LYS A 209 -8.52 -25.76 14.06
N PRO A 210 -8.78 -26.97 13.55
CA PRO A 210 -9.78 -27.85 14.14
C PRO A 210 -9.34 -28.25 15.56
N HIS A 211 -10.24 -28.08 16.53
CA HIS A 211 -10.01 -28.50 17.91
C HIS A 211 -10.37 -29.98 18.02
N LEU A 212 -9.36 -30.84 17.99
CA LEU A 212 -9.53 -32.29 18.16
C LEU A 212 -9.35 -32.63 19.64
N HIS A 213 -10.40 -33.15 20.29
CA HIS A 213 -10.31 -33.65 21.66
C HIS A 213 -9.81 -35.10 21.63
N TYR A 214 -8.59 -35.32 22.12
CA TYR A 214 -7.96 -36.64 22.38
C TYR A 214 -8.08 -37.68 21.27
N VAL A 215 -7.12 -37.72 20.34
CA VAL A 215 -7.15 -38.78 19.33
C VAL A 215 -5.80 -39.14 18.69
N SER A 216 -5.69 -40.42 18.31
CA SER A 216 -4.53 -41.06 17.69
C SER A 216 -4.19 -40.43 16.33
N LEU A 217 -3.02 -40.76 15.77
CA LEU A 217 -2.56 -40.20 14.48
C LEU A 217 -3.56 -40.48 13.34
N ARG A 218 -4.24 -41.64 13.38
CA ARG A 218 -5.28 -42.04 12.41
C ARG A 218 -6.49 -41.11 12.43
N ASP A 219 -6.93 -40.73 13.62
CA ASP A 219 -8.12 -39.91 13.81
C ASP A 219 -7.86 -38.44 13.43
N LYS A 220 -6.63 -37.96 13.62
CA LYS A 220 -6.18 -36.66 13.08
C LYS A 220 -6.26 -36.63 11.55
N ILE A 221 -5.83 -37.72 10.89
CA ILE A 221 -5.93 -37.85 9.42
C ILE A 221 -7.39 -37.93 9.00
N SER A 222 -8.24 -38.70 9.70
CA SER A 222 -9.67 -38.80 9.37
C SER A 222 -10.40 -37.47 9.52
N ALA A 223 -10.12 -36.71 10.58
CA ALA A 223 -10.69 -35.38 10.79
C ALA A 223 -10.26 -34.35 9.73
N LEU A 224 -9.12 -34.61 9.06
CA LEU A 224 -8.65 -33.79 7.95
C LEU A 224 -9.62 -33.81 6.77
N PHE A 225 -10.24 -34.96 6.50
CA PHE A 225 -11.09 -35.16 5.32
C PHE A 225 -12.60 -35.07 5.62
N ASN A 226 -13.01 -35.19 6.88
CA ASN A 226 -14.42 -35.33 7.25
C ASN A 226 -15.10 -34.03 7.75
N LEU A 227 -14.36 -33.00 8.15
CA LEU A 227 -14.94 -31.77 8.67
C LEU A 227 -14.91 -30.65 7.62
N LYS A 228 -16.07 -29.99 7.42
CA LYS A 228 -16.20 -28.86 6.49
C LYS A 228 -15.28 -27.68 6.84
N SER A 229 -14.97 -27.49 8.13
CA SER A 229 -13.97 -26.51 8.60
C SER A 229 -12.54 -26.86 8.18
N THR A 230 -12.24 -28.15 7.96
CA THR A 230 -10.89 -28.56 7.59
C THR A 230 -10.53 -28.21 6.16
N ASN A 231 -11.49 -28.21 5.23
CA ASN A 231 -11.24 -27.75 3.85
C ASN A 231 -10.75 -26.30 3.81
N LEU A 232 -11.35 -25.43 4.62
CA LEU A 232 -10.93 -24.03 4.71
C LEU A 232 -9.55 -23.92 5.37
N TYR A 233 -9.32 -24.66 6.46
CA TYR A 233 -8.01 -24.73 7.13
C TYR A 233 -6.89 -25.19 6.18
N LEU A 234 -7.13 -26.23 5.39
CA LEU A 234 -6.20 -26.74 4.38
C LEU A 234 -5.96 -25.73 3.27
N LEU A 235 -7.01 -25.07 2.77
CA LEU A 235 -6.89 -24.06 1.73
C LEU A 235 -6.03 -22.87 2.19
N ILE A 236 -6.27 -22.38 3.41
CA ILE A 236 -5.46 -21.30 4.01
C ILE A 236 -4.01 -21.78 4.21
N GLY A 237 -3.82 -23.02 4.68
CA GLY A 237 -2.49 -23.60 4.85
C GLY A 237 -1.72 -23.70 3.53
N PHE A 238 -2.38 -24.10 2.46
CA PHE A 238 -1.80 -24.12 1.12
C PHE A 238 -1.43 -22.70 0.64
N GLY A 239 -2.31 -21.72 0.87
CA GLY A 239 -2.02 -20.31 0.61
C GLY A 239 -0.79 -19.82 1.39
N ALA A 240 -0.67 -20.19 2.66
CA ALA A 240 0.49 -19.85 3.49
C ALA A 240 1.80 -20.43 2.91
N ILE A 241 1.79 -21.70 2.49
CA ILE A 241 2.96 -22.34 1.87
C ILE A 241 3.33 -21.61 0.56
N LEU A 242 2.35 -21.31 -0.30
CA LEU A 242 2.60 -20.58 -1.54
C LEU A 242 3.24 -19.21 -1.28
N THR A 243 2.68 -18.45 -0.35
CA THR A 243 3.20 -17.12 0.02
C THR A 243 4.57 -17.19 0.68
N ALA A 244 4.85 -18.18 1.51
CA ALA A 244 6.18 -18.37 2.10
C ALA A 244 7.22 -18.79 1.06
N THR A 245 6.83 -19.60 0.08
CA THR A 245 7.73 -20.09 -0.98
C THR A 245 8.04 -19.03 -2.04
N SER A 246 7.18 -18.02 -2.17
CA SER A 246 7.34 -16.97 -3.19
C SER A 246 8.29 -15.85 -2.77
N VAL A 247 8.72 -15.80 -1.51
CA VAL A 247 9.72 -14.87 -0.97
C VAL A 247 11.12 -15.43 -1.25
#